data_AF-A0A9D5LQZ2-F1
#
_entry.id   AF-A0A9D5LQZ2-F1
#
_cell.length_a   1.000
_cell.length_b   1.000
_cell.length_c   1.000
_cell.angle_alpha   90.00
_cell.angle_beta   90.00
_cell.angle_gamma   90.00
#
_symmetry.space_group_name_H-M   'P 1'
#
loop_
_entity.id
_entity.type
_entity.pdbx_description
1 polymer ?
#
loop_
_entity_poly.entity_id
_entity_poly.type
_entity_poly.pdbx_seq_one_letter_code
_entity_poly.pdbx_strand_id
1 'polypeptide(L)'
;MKTFKHDINERTKSNVLKLRMKYGAAGYGVYMMLLERLAMEPKLRHDMDYDALAYEFQESADMIRHIVEDFDLFIIDVETETFSHEELTSQMATKARRVREEKLLDEFIERRLESPRWAENMARVHKTSPERVKALLQCSFRDKILSTYTFLPSSSALGHILSDLIKCTFPPKGD
;
A
#
# COMPACT_ATOMS: atom_id res chain seq x y z
N MET A 1 -7.77 -8.07 -6.78
CA MET A 1 -6.57 -8.23 -7.65
C MET A 1 -5.39 -7.53 -6.98
N LYS A 2 -4.32 -8.25 -6.63
CA LYS A 2 -3.07 -7.64 -6.12
C LYS A 2 -2.43 -6.89 -7.30
N THR A 3 -2.54 -5.57 -7.37
CA THR A 3 -1.84 -4.75 -8.36
C THR A 3 -0.42 -4.44 -7.88
N PHE A 4 0.58 -4.81 -8.69
CA PHE A 4 1.96 -4.35 -8.62
C PHE A 4 2.04 -2.98 -9.30
N LYS A 5 2.54 -1.95 -8.60
CA LYS A 5 2.63 -0.60 -9.17
C LYS A 5 3.97 -0.50 -9.90
N HIS A 6 3.91 -0.47 -11.23
CA HIS A 6 5.12 -0.33 -12.07
C HIS A 6 5.63 1.11 -11.99
N ASP A 7 6.87 1.31 -11.55
CA ASP A 7 7.53 2.61 -11.67
C ASP A 7 7.92 2.83 -13.14
N ILE A 8 7.42 3.93 -13.73
CA ILE A 8 7.69 4.32 -15.11
C ILE A 8 9.20 4.38 -15.40
N ASN A 9 10.00 4.67 -14.37
CA ASN A 9 11.45 4.77 -14.45
C ASN A 9 12.21 3.47 -14.10
N GLU A 10 11.52 2.38 -13.74
CA GLU A 10 12.17 1.12 -13.33
C GLU A 10 13.16 0.61 -14.39
N ARG A 11 12.77 0.71 -15.68
CA ARG A 11 13.61 0.26 -16.81
C ARG A 11 14.92 1.04 -16.96
N THR A 12 15.02 2.21 -16.32
CA THR A 12 16.14 3.16 -16.43
C THR A 12 17.06 3.13 -15.22
N LYS A 13 16.72 2.39 -14.14
CA LYS A 13 17.64 2.17 -13.02
C LYS A 13 18.93 1.50 -13.51
N SER A 14 20.07 1.91 -12.95
CA SER A 14 21.40 1.48 -13.41
C SER A 14 21.56 -0.05 -13.48
N ASN A 15 21.06 -0.75 -12.48
CA ASN A 15 21.16 -2.22 -12.37
C ASN A 15 20.27 -2.92 -13.40
N VAL A 16 19.04 -2.42 -13.57
CA VAL A 16 18.11 -2.91 -14.61
C VAL A 16 18.64 -2.61 -16.01
N LEU A 17 19.31 -1.47 -16.20
CA LEU A 17 19.95 -1.13 -17.47
C LEU A 17 21.10 -2.09 -17.80
N LYS A 18 21.97 -2.43 -16.84
CA LYS A 18 23.03 -3.45 -17.02
C LYS A 18 22.44 -4.80 -17.43
N LEU A 19 21.36 -5.22 -16.77
CA LEU A 19 20.62 -6.45 -17.12
C LEU A 19 20.10 -6.40 -18.55
N ARG A 20 19.51 -5.28 -18.97
CA ARG A 20 19.02 -5.09 -20.34
C ARG A 20 20.14 -5.01 -21.37
N MET A 21 21.34 -4.53 -21.00
CA MET A 21 22.50 -4.56 -21.87
C MET A 21 22.99 -5.99 -22.13
N LYS A 22 22.90 -6.90 -21.14
CA LYS A 22 23.34 -8.30 -21.28
C LYS A 22 22.27 -9.19 -21.93
N TYR A 23 21.02 -9.10 -21.45
CA TYR A 23 19.94 -10.04 -21.80
C TYR A 23 18.76 -9.40 -22.54
N GLY A 24 18.85 -8.12 -22.89
CA GLY A 24 17.82 -7.44 -23.67
C GLY A 24 16.45 -7.39 -22.97
N ALA A 25 15.40 -7.54 -23.77
CA ALA A 25 14.02 -7.57 -23.27
C ALA A 25 13.70 -8.85 -22.49
N ALA A 26 14.32 -9.99 -22.84
CA ALA A 26 14.09 -11.26 -22.16
C ALA A 26 14.51 -11.18 -20.68
N GLY A 27 15.72 -10.69 -20.41
CA GLY A 27 16.16 -10.51 -19.02
C GLY A 27 15.26 -9.56 -18.22
N TYR A 28 14.74 -8.51 -18.87
CA TYR A 28 13.79 -7.61 -18.22
C TYR A 28 12.46 -8.31 -17.89
N GLY A 29 11.95 -9.14 -18.81
CA GLY A 29 10.78 -9.98 -18.57
C GLY A 29 10.98 -10.91 -17.37
N VAL A 30 12.10 -11.63 -17.35
CA VAL A 30 12.45 -12.54 -16.23
C VAL A 30 12.57 -11.80 -14.90
N TYR A 31 13.20 -10.61 -14.89
CA TYR A 31 13.23 -9.77 -13.69
C TYR A 31 11.82 -9.41 -13.19
N MET A 32 10.91 -9.04 -14.08
CA MET A 32 9.52 -8.75 -13.71
C MET A 32 8.79 -10.00 -13.19
N MET A 33 9.00 -11.17 -13.81
CA MET A 33 8.42 -12.44 -13.36
C MET A 33 8.92 -12.83 -11.96
N LEU A 34 10.19 -12.62 -11.65
CA LEU A 34 10.75 -12.83 -10.30
C LEU A 34 10.08 -11.92 -9.25
N LEU A 35 9.84 -10.66 -9.57
CA LEU A 35 9.12 -9.73 -8.69
C LEU A 35 7.67 -10.17 -8.45
N GLU A 36 6.99 -10.65 -9.49
CA GLU A 36 5.64 -11.17 -9.40
C GLU A 36 5.58 -12.43 -8.53
N ARG A 37 6.55 -13.34 -8.70
CA ARG A 37 6.69 -14.55 -7.87
C ARG A 37 6.89 -14.20 -6.40
N LEU A 38 7.79 -13.28 -6.08
CA LEU A 38 7.99 -12.78 -4.72
C LEU A 38 6.72 -12.14 -4.14
N ALA A 39 5.93 -11.41 -4.94
CA ALA A 39 4.69 -10.78 -4.50
C ALA A 39 3.55 -11.77 -4.18
N MET A 40 3.67 -13.00 -4.69
CA MET A 40 2.76 -14.10 -4.36
C MET A 40 3.13 -14.78 -3.03
N GLU A 41 4.41 -14.77 -2.65
CA GLU A 41 4.90 -15.39 -1.43
C GLU A 41 4.49 -14.63 -0.16
N PRO A 42 4.03 -15.32 0.91
CA PRO A 42 3.65 -14.67 2.16
C PRO A 42 4.77 -13.88 2.84
N LYS A 43 6.02 -14.34 2.68
CA LYS A 43 7.21 -13.75 3.29
C LYS A 43 7.99 -12.82 2.36
N LEU A 44 7.54 -12.63 1.10
CA LEU A 44 8.26 -11.88 0.08
C LEU A 44 9.71 -12.36 -0.12
N ARG A 45 9.91 -13.67 0.06
CA ARG A 45 11.17 -14.40 -0.09
C ARG A 45 10.88 -15.66 -0.89
N HIS A 46 11.83 -16.09 -1.70
CA HIS A 46 11.74 -17.32 -2.48
C HIS A 46 13.07 -18.06 -2.44
N ASP A 47 13.02 -19.40 -2.50
CA ASP A 47 14.19 -20.26 -2.49
C ASP A 47 14.97 -20.14 -3.82
N MET A 48 16.27 -20.38 -3.80
CA MET A 48 17.16 -20.31 -4.96
C MET A 48 17.11 -21.59 -5.83
N ASP A 49 15.95 -22.26 -5.91
CA ASP A 49 15.71 -23.38 -6.83
C ASP A 49 15.51 -22.85 -8.26
N TYR A 50 16.63 -22.61 -8.94
CA TYR A 50 16.64 -22.06 -10.29
C TYR A 50 16.08 -23.01 -11.34
N ASP A 51 16.11 -24.32 -11.11
CA ASP A 51 15.53 -25.30 -12.04
C ASP A 51 13.99 -25.26 -12.00
N ALA A 52 13.42 -25.13 -10.80
CA ALA A 52 11.98 -24.93 -10.64
C ALA A 52 11.53 -23.60 -11.29
N LEU A 53 12.27 -22.51 -11.06
CA LEU A 53 11.97 -21.21 -11.68
C LEU A 53 12.14 -21.26 -13.21
N ALA A 54 13.14 -21.96 -13.73
CA ALA A 54 13.35 -22.15 -15.17
C ALA A 54 12.17 -22.85 -15.83
N TYR A 55 11.67 -23.92 -15.20
CA TYR A 55 10.48 -24.60 -15.66
C TYR A 55 9.24 -23.70 -15.63
N GLU A 56 9.04 -22.95 -14.54
CA GLU A 56 7.89 -22.05 -14.40
C GLU A 56 7.93 -20.91 -15.43
N PHE A 57 9.10 -20.32 -15.64
CA PHE A 57 9.26 -19.14 -16.50
C PHE A 57 9.51 -19.50 -17.97
N GLN A 58 9.76 -20.77 -18.28
CA GLN A 58 10.15 -21.25 -19.61
C GLN A 58 11.40 -20.55 -20.14
N GLU A 59 12.36 -20.33 -19.24
CA GLU A 59 13.62 -19.62 -19.50
C GLU A 59 14.81 -20.38 -18.88
N SER A 60 16.03 -20.07 -19.28
CA SER A 60 17.21 -20.81 -18.80
C SER A 60 17.50 -20.57 -17.31
N ALA A 61 17.75 -21.63 -16.55
CA ALA A 61 18.17 -21.56 -15.14
C ALA A 61 19.43 -20.68 -14.95
N ASP A 62 20.40 -20.78 -15.87
CA ASP A 62 21.61 -19.96 -15.84
C ASP A 62 21.32 -18.45 -15.97
N MET A 63 20.37 -18.07 -16.83
CA MET A 63 19.96 -16.65 -16.94
C MET A 63 19.29 -16.19 -15.65
N ILE A 64 18.37 -16.99 -15.10
CA ILE A 64 17.67 -16.65 -13.85
C ILE A 64 18.68 -16.49 -12.71
N ARG A 65 19.63 -17.43 -12.56
CA ARG A 65 20.71 -17.35 -11.58
C ARG A 65 21.50 -16.05 -11.75
N HIS A 66 21.99 -15.75 -12.96
CA HIS A 66 22.72 -14.50 -13.19
C HIS A 66 21.89 -13.26 -12.89
N ILE A 67 20.58 -13.26 -13.19
CA ILE A 67 19.69 -12.13 -12.88
C ILE A 67 19.57 -11.92 -11.37
N VAL A 68 19.45 -13.01 -10.60
CA VAL A 68 19.33 -12.97 -9.14
C VAL A 68 20.65 -12.57 -8.48
N GLU A 69 21.78 -13.11 -8.95
CA GLU A 69 23.07 -13.03 -8.28
C GLU A 69 24.00 -11.92 -8.78
N ASP A 70 23.98 -11.55 -10.07
CA ASP A 70 25.05 -10.73 -10.67
C ASP A 70 24.71 -9.23 -10.86
N PHE A 71 23.43 -8.86 -10.77
CA PHE A 71 22.98 -7.50 -11.11
C PHE A 71 22.66 -6.61 -9.92
N ASP A 72 22.87 -7.09 -8.69
CA ASP A 72 22.53 -6.36 -7.46
C ASP A 72 21.05 -5.90 -7.47
N LEU A 73 20.16 -6.77 -7.96
CA LEU A 73 18.71 -6.52 -8.02
C LEU A 73 17.97 -7.12 -6.83
N PHE A 74 18.56 -8.12 -6.17
CA PHE A 74 17.94 -8.87 -5.08
C PHE A 74 18.86 -8.91 -3.86
N ILE A 75 18.26 -9.06 -2.68
CA ILE A 75 18.97 -9.35 -1.44
C ILE A 75 18.99 -10.86 -1.27
N ILE A 76 20.18 -11.44 -1.24
CA ILE A 76 20.42 -12.88 -1.07
C ILE A 76 20.75 -13.18 0.39
N ASP A 77 20.12 -14.21 0.91
CA ASP A 77 20.31 -14.77 2.24
C ASP A 77 20.94 -16.16 2.06
N VAL A 78 22.28 -16.21 2.17
CA VAL A 78 23.08 -17.41 1.87
C VAL A 78 22.83 -18.53 2.88
N GLU A 79 22.48 -18.21 4.13
CA GLU A 79 22.20 -19.21 5.16
C GLU A 79 20.90 -19.97 4.89
N THR A 80 19.92 -19.28 4.31
CA THR A 80 18.61 -19.87 4.00
C THR A 80 18.47 -20.25 2.52
N GLU A 81 19.47 -19.97 1.69
CA GLU A 81 19.44 -20.14 0.23
C GLU A 81 18.20 -19.47 -0.39
N THR A 82 17.87 -18.26 0.08
CA THR A 82 16.70 -17.50 -0.39
C THR A 82 17.09 -16.12 -0.93
N PHE A 83 16.20 -15.54 -1.74
CA PHE A 83 16.34 -14.17 -2.22
C PHE A 83 15.06 -13.35 -2.01
N SER A 84 15.21 -12.03 -1.94
CA SER A 84 14.13 -11.05 -1.72
C SER A 84 14.39 -9.73 -2.45
N HIS A 85 13.40 -8.84 -2.46
CA HIS A 85 13.51 -7.52 -3.08
C HIS A 85 13.11 -6.41 -2.09
N GLU A 86 14.05 -5.52 -1.78
CA GLU A 86 13.90 -4.48 -0.75
C GLU A 86 12.73 -3.54 -1.04
N GLU A 87 12.73 -2.97 -2.25
CA GLU A 87 11.73 -1.99 -2.64
C GLU A 87 10.33 -2.61 -2.72
N LEU A 88 10.23 -3.88 -3.11
CA LEU A 88 8.96 -4.61 -3.12
C LEU A 88 8.45 -4.81 -1.70
N THR A 89 9.34 -5.16 -0.78
CA THR A 89 9.02 -5.32 0.65
C THR A 89 8.50 -4.00 1.24
N SER A 90 9.17 -2.88 0.96
CA SER A 90 8.74 -1.54 1.40
C SER A 90 7.37 -1.14 0.82
N GLN A 91 7.15 -1.40 -0.47
CA GLN A 91 5.87 -1.12 -1.14
C GLN A 91 4.74 -1.96 -0.56
N MET A 92 4.94 -3.25 -0.32
CA MET A 92 3.95 -4.15 0.26
C MET A 92 3.62 -3.78 1.70
N ALA A 93 4.63 -3.43 2.51
CA ALA A 93 4.42 -2.95 3.88
C ALA A 93 3.59 -1.65 3.89
N THR A 94 3.91 -0.71 3.00
CA THR A 94 3.16 0.55 2.85
C THR A 94 1.72 0.29 2.41
N LYS A 95 1.50 -0.60 1.45
CA LYS A 95 0.16 -0.98 0.99
C LYS A 95 -0.64 -1.66 2.09
N ALA A 96 -0.05 -2.60 2.81
CA ALA A 96 -0.68 -3.29 3.93
C ALA A 96 -1.07 -2.30 5.04
N ARG A 97 -0.19 -1.34 5.35
CA ARG A 97 -0.49 -0.25 6.29
C ARG A 97 -1.69 0.57 5.83
N ARG A 98 -1.73 1.02 4.57
CA ARG A 98 -2.85 1.80 4.03
C ARG A 98 -4.18 1.05 4.08
N VAL A 99 -4.17 -0.22 3.69
CA VAL A 99 -5.37 -1.08 3.74
C VAL A 99 -5.87 -1.22 5.19
N ARG A 100 -4.96 -1.37 6.16
CA ARG A 100 -5.31 -1.43 7.58
C ARG A 100 -5.90 -0.10 8.06
N GLU A 101 -5.27 1.02 7.71
CA GLU A 101 -5.74 2.36 8.06
C GLU A 101 -7.14 2.66 7.47
N GLU A 102 -7.38 2.28 6.22
CA GLU A 102 -8.68 2.42 5.55
C GLU A 102 -9.76 1.60 6.27
N LYS A 103 -9.48 0.34 6.63
CA LYS A 103 -10.41 -0.49 7.40
C LYS A 103 -10.74 0.11 8.78
N LEU A 104 -9.73 0.58 9.50
CA LEU A 104 -9.94 1.22 10.81
C LEU A 104 -10.77 2.51 10.69
N LEU A 105 -10.60 3.24 9.59
CA LEU A 105 -11.40 4.42 9.31
C LEU A 105 -12.86 4.05 9.02
N ASP A 106 -13.10 3.03 8.18
CA ASP A 106 -14.45 2.56 7.87
C ASP A 106 -15.18 2.09 9.16
N GLU A 107 -14.54 1.23 9.96
CA GLU A 107 -15.08 0.76 11.25
C GLU A 107 -15.39 1.93 12.20
N PHE A 108 -14.53 2.95 12.20
CA PHE A 108 -14.72 4.13 13.03
C PHE A 108 -15.91 4.98 12.54
N ILE A 109 -16.05 5.18 11.22
CA ILE A 109 -17.16 5.92 10.61
C ILE A 109 -18.48 5.21 10.91
N GLU A 110 -18.54 3.89 10.68
CA GLU A 110 -19.73 3.07 10.94
C GLU A 110 -20.20 3.24 12.40
N ARG A 111 -19.30 3.07 13.36
CA ARG A 111 -19.61 3.26 14.79
C ARG A 111 -20.13 4.66 15.11
N ARG A 112 -19.69 5.71 14.39
CA ARG A 112 -20.18 7.09 14.58
C ARG A 112 -21.54 7.30 13.95
N LEU A 113 -21.81 6.73 12.78
CA LEU A 113 -23.12 6.79 12.12
C LEU A 113 -24.22 6.14 12.97
N GLU A 114 -23.89 5.04 13.62
CA GLU A 114 -24.80 4.30 14.50
C GLU A 114 -25.03 4.97 15.86
N SER A 115 -24.18 5.91 16.29
CA SER A 115 -24.28 6.53 17.61
C SER A 115 -25.21 7.77 17.63
N PRO A 116 -26.43 7.69 18.19
CA PRO A 116 -27.35 8.83 18.22
C PRO A 116 -26.83 9.93 19.14
N ARG A 117 -26.32 9.54 20.32
CA ARG A 117 -25.72 10.46 21.31
C ARG A 117 -24.57 11.27 20.74
N TRP A 118 -23.72 10.67 19.90
CA TRP A 118 -22.63 11.40 19.27
C TRP A 118 -23.16 12.41 18.23
N ALA A 119 -24.10 11.99 17.39
CA ALA A 119 -24.70 12.85 16.38
C ALA A 119 -25.43 14.04 17.02
N GLU A 120 -26.19 13.81 18.09
CA GLU A 120 -26.85 14.85 18.88
C GLU A 120 -25.86 15.82 19.52
N ASN A 121 -24.77 15.31 20.12
CA ASN A 121 -23.75 16.17 20.72
C ASN A 121 -23.07 17.06 19.67
N MET A 122 -22.69 16.49 18.52
CA MET A 122 -22.10 17.26 17.43
C MET A 122 -23.09 18.26 16.83
N ALA A 123 -24.35 17.87 16.66
CA ALA A 123 -25.42 18.74 16.21
C ALA A 123 -25.56 19.98 17.11
N ARG A 124 -25.52 19.77 18.43
CA ARG A 124 -25.54 20.84 19.42
C ARG A 124 -24.32 21.76 19.34
N VAL A 125 -23.12 21.21 19.34
CA VAL A 125 -21.86 21.99 19.29
C VAL A 125 -21.79 22.87 18.04
N HIS A 126 -22.25 22.34 16.91
CA HIS A 126 -22.16 23.01 15.62
C HIS A 126 -23.46 23.74 15.21
N LYS A 127 -24.42 23.89 16.13
CA LYS A 127 -25.71 24.54 15.89
C LYS A 127 -26.38 24.02 14.58
N THR A 128 -26.39 22.70 14.38
CA THR A 128 -26.89 22.01 13.17
C THR A 128 -27.81 20.83 13.54
N SER A 129 -28.37 20.11 12.55
CA SER A 129 -29.20 18.92 12.79
C SER A 129 -28.36 17.63 12.81
N PRO A 130 -28.74 16.60 13.62
CA PRO A 130 -28.04 15.31 13.63
C PRO A 130 -27.99 14.61 12.28
N GLU A 131 -29.03 14.76 11.45
CA GLU A 131 -29.10 14.22 10.10
C GLU A 131 -28.04 14.85 9.20
N ARG A 132 -27.81 16.17 9.34
CA ARG A 132 -26.74 16.86 8.61
C ARG A 132 -25.36 16.39 9.07
N VAL A 133 -25.16 16.15 10.37
CA VAL A 133 -23.91 15.57 10.90
C VAL A 133 -23.65 14.19 10.28
N LYS A 134 -24.67 13.33 10.24
CA LYS A 134 -24.59 11.99 9.64
C LYS A 134 -24.36 12.02 8.12
N ALA A 135 -25.03 12.92 7.40
CA ALA A 135 -24.86 13.08 5.97
C ALA A 135 -23.41 13.48 5.59
N LEU A 136 -22.72 14.25 6.43
CA LEU A 136 -21.32 14.63 6.19
C LEU A 136 -20.35 13.47 6.35
N LEU A 137 -20.60 12.63 7.37
CA LEU A 137 -19.87 11.39 7.56
C LEU A 137 -20.02 10.47 6.34
N GLN A 138 -21.20 10.46 5.71
CA GLN A 138 -21.51 9.62 4.55
C GLN A 138 -21.01 10.17 3.21
N CYS A 139 -21.14 11.48 2.95
CA CYS A 139 -20.96 12.04 1.60
C CYS A 139 -19.59 12.70 1.31
N SER A 140 -18.72 12.96 2.30
CA SER A 140 -17.50 13.76 2.05
C SER A 140 -16.24 13.29 2.78
N PHE A 141 -16.27 12.10 3.37
CA PHE A 141 -15.36 11.78 4.46
C PHE A 141 -14.23 10.82 4.09
N ARG A 142 -14.50 9.82 3.24
CA ARG A 142 -13.53 8.79 2.86
C ARG A 142 -12.34 9.39 2.10
N ASP A 143 -12.61 10.19 1.07
CA ASP A 143 -11.55 10.76 0.23
C ASP A 143 -10.77 11.89 0.90
N LYS A 144 -11.45 12.73 1.71
CA LYS A 144 -10.84 13.90 2.36
C LYS A 144 -9.93 13.51 3.53
N ILE A 145 -10.23 12.45 4.29
CA ILE A 145 -9.30 11.95 5.32
C ILE A 145 -8.11 11.23 4.70
N LEU A 146 -8.35 10.35 3.73
CA LEU A 146 -7.29 9.58 3.08
C LEU A 146 -6.31 10.50 2.32
N SER A 147 -6.77 11.62 1.76
CA SER A 147 -5.90 12.61 1.10
C SER A 147 -5.13 13.50 2.06
N THR A 148 -5.70 13.81 3.24
CA THR A 148 -5.15 14.82 4.16
C THR A 148 -4.19 14.22 5.18
N TYR A 149 -4.28 12.92 5.48
CA TYR A 149 -3.44 12.29 6.51
C TYR A 149 -2.93 10.91 6.07
N THR A 150 -1.64 10.84 5.70
CA THR A 150 -0.92 9.59 5.38
C THR A 150 -0.29 8.90 6.60
N PHE A 151 -0.65 9.32 7.81
CA PHE A 151 -0.08 8.80 9.05
C PHE A 151 -1.06 9.00 10.21
N LEU A 152 -1.81 7.96 10.59
CA LEU A 152 -2.70 8.02 11.74
C LEU A 152 -2.39 6.88 12.73
N PRO A 153 -1.89 7.20 13.94
CA PRO A 153 -1.45 6.17 14.87
C PRO A 153 -2.52 5.69 15.86
N SER A 154 -3.74 6.27 15.89
CA SER A 154 -4.75 5.86 16.88
C SER A 154 -6.19 6.31 16.57
N SER A 155 -7.16 5.66 17.20
CA SER A 155 -8.60 5.96 17.13
C SER A 155 -8.99 7.31 17.74
N SER A 156 -8.17 7.88 18.64
CA SER A 156 -8.40 9.20 19.23
C SER A 156 -8.10 10.34 18.26
N ALA A 157 -7.04 10.21 17.45
CA ALA A 157 -6.66 11.21 16.45
C ALA A 157 -7.76 11.37 15.36
N LEU A 158 -8.39 10.27 14.95
CA LEU A 158 -9.53 10.28 14.03
C LEU A 158 -10.73 11.08 14.56
N GLY A 159 -10.96 11.07 15.88
CA GLY A 159 -12.01 11.85 16.53
C GLY A 159 -11.79 13.37 16.46
N HIS A 160 -10.53 13.80 16.59
CA HIS A 160 -10.17 15.22 16.48
C HIS A 160 -10.31 15.72 15.04
N ILE A 161 -9.83 14.95 14.06
CA ILE A 161 -9.95 15.27 12.63
C ILE A 161 -11.41 15.44 12.22
N LEU A 162 -12.28 14.55 12.70
CA LEU A 162 -13.73 14.65 12.50
C LEU A 162 -14.29 15.98 12.99
N SER A 163 -13.97 16.34 14.23
CA SER A 163 -14.41 17.59 14.83
C SER A 163 -13.95 18.79 14.00
N ASP A 164 -12.70 18.81 13.56
CA ASP A 164 -12.14 19.94 12.82
C ASP A 164 -12.73 20.07 11.41
N LEU A 165 -12.98 18.96 10.71
CA LEU A 165 -13.70 18.97 9.43
C LEU A 165 -15.13 19.50 9.57
N ILE A 166 -15.84 19.12 10.64
CA ILE A 166 -17.19 19.64 10.92
C ILE A 166 -17.11 21.14 11.23
N LYS A 167 -16.13 21.63 12.00
CA LYS A 167 -15.92 23.08 12.23
C LYS A 167 -15.70 23.84 10.92
N CYS A 168 -14.87 23.32 10.03
CA CYS A 168 -14.57 23.98 8.75
C CYS A 168 -15.80 24.04 7.84
N THR A 169 -16.65 23.02 7.88
CA THR A 169 -17.81 22.91 6.98
C THR A 169 -19.06 23.58 7.57
N PHE A 170 -19.20 23.57 8.89
CA PHE A 170 -20.28 24.17 9.66
C PHE A 170 -19.67 24.99 10.80
N PRO A 171 -19.14 26.18 10.49
CA PRO A 171 -18.73 27.09 11.54
C PRO A 171 -19.97 27.38 12.41
N PRO A 172 -19.82 27.39 13.75
CA PRO A 172 -20.91 27.79 14.61
C PRO A 172 -21.35 29.19 14.18
N LYS A 173 -22.66 29.42 14.04
CA LYS A 173 -23.16 30.78 13.85
C LYS A 173 -22.66 31.62 15.02
N GLY A 174 -21.83 32.62 14.72
CA GLY A 174 -21.39 33.62 15.70
C GLY A 174 -22.61 34.22 16.37
N ASP A 175 -22.50 34.44 17.67
CA ASP A 175 -23.51 35.16 18.45
C ASP A 175 -23.58 36.63 18.01
#